data_AF-A0A5B0SDR0-F1
#
_entry.id   AF-A0A5B0SDR0-F1
#
_cell.length_a   1.000
_cell.length_b   1.000
_cell.length_c   1.000
_cell.angle_alpha   90.00
_cell.angle_beta   90.00
_cell.angle_gamma   90.00
#
_symmetry.space_group_name_H-M   'P 1'
#
loop_
_entity.id
_entity.type
_entity.pdbx_description
1 polymer ?
#
loop_
_entity_poly.entity_id
_entity_poly.type
_entity_poly.pdbx_seq_one_letter_code
_entity_poly.pdbx_strand_id
1 'polypeptide(L)'
;MPSREFDYDAVCDSIRRILNQPGYDNYDEDVKHTAGPVLVRLAWHAAGTYDKETDTGGSDGAGMRYEAEGGDPANAGLQHARVFLEPVKKEHPWITYADLWTLAGVVAVKEMGGPQVHWKPGRTDFMDDSKCPPRGRLPDASLAHDHLRQVFYRMGFNDREIVALSGAHNLGKCHTDRSGYEGPWVNNPTRFSNQYFKLLKKLEWKPKKWGGPLQFVNSDFGEELMMLPTDRALVSDPSFSQWVDKYAEDRDLFFSDFADAFSKLLELGVKRDQHSYKPAGKKSDQPGAPGSSGQDAEAEPVRRGNIATGKTKL
;
A
#
# COMPACT_ATOMS: atom_id res chain seq x y z
N MET A 1 -26.82 12.67 -9.18
CA MET A 1 -27.37 12.81 -7.81
C MET A 1 -26.27 12.39 -6.87
N PRO A 2 -25.94 13.15 -5.81
CA PRO A 2 -24.99 12.69 -4.80
C PRO A 2 -25.50 11.37 -4.20
N SER A 3 -24.59 10.44 -3.94
CA SER A 3 -24.93 9.15 -3.34
C SER A 3 -25.54 9.30 -1.94
N ARG A 4 -26.35 8.32 -1.55
CA ARG A 4 -26.90 8.23 -0.20
C ARG A 4 -25.75 8.07 0.80
N GLU A 5 -25.77 8.86 1.87
CA GLU A 5 -24.77 8.74 2.95
C GLU A 5 -24.81 7.32 3.56
N PHE A 6 -23.63 6.80 3.91
CA PHE A 6 -23.43 5.47 4.49
C PHE A 6 -23.81 4.29 3.61
N ASP A 7 -24.08 4.53 2.32
CA ASP A 7 -24.31 3.46 1.34
C ASP A 7 -22.97 2.93 0.81
N TYR A 8 -22.32 2.09 1.61
CA TYR A 8 -21.03 1.48 1.27
C TYR A 8 -21.11 0.47 0.12
N ASP A 9 -22.29 -0.10 -0.14
CA ASP A 9 -22.50 -0.99 -1.29
C ASP A 9 -22.40 -0.20 -2.60
N ALA A 10 -23.03 0.99 -2.66
CA ALA A 10 -22.87 1.90 -3.79
C ALA A 10 -21.40 2.34 -3.99
N VAL A 11 -20.66 2.58 -2.90
CA VAL A 11 -19.21 2.88 -2.99
C VAL A 11 -18.44 1.69 -3.58
N CYS A 12 -18.74 0.46 -3.15
CA CYS A 12 -18.13 -0.75 -3.71
C CYS A 12 -18.38 -0.87 -5.22
N ASP A 13 -19.61 -0.61 -5.67
CA ASP A 13 -19.94 -0.60 -7.10
C ASP A 13 -19.15 0.45 -7.88
N SER A 14 -18.97 1.64 -7.32
CA SER A 14 -18.15 2.69 -7.91
C SER A 14 -16.67 2.29 -7.98
N ILE A 15 -16.14 1.63 -6.95
CA ILE A 15 -14.77 1.08 -6.98
C ILE A 15 -14.63 0.03 -8.08
N ARG A 16 -15.59 -0.90 -8.21
CA ARG A 16 -15.57 -1.93 -9.28
C ARG A 16 -15.47 -1.29 -10.67
N ARG A 17 -16.19 -0.18 -10.90
CA ARG A 17 -16.16 0.53 -12.19
C ARG A 17 -14.78 1.11 -12.52
N ILE A 18 -14.00 1.54 -11.52
CA ILE A 18 -12.66 2.10 -11.76
C ILE A 18 -11.56 1.05 -11.84
N LEU A 19 -11.86 -0.24 -11.61
CA LEU A 19 -10.84 -1.29 -11.69
C LEU A 19 -10.27 -1.45 -13.09
N ASN A 20 -11.03 -1.13 -14.13
CA ASN A 20 -10.53 -1.12 -15.50
C ASN A 20 -9.85 0.23 -15.79
N GLN A 21 -8.51 0.25 -15.81
CA GLN A 21 -7.70 1.42 -16.16
C GLN A 21 -6.83 1.07 -17.39
N PRO A 22 -7.36 1.25 -18.61
CA PRO A 22 -6.59 0.99 -19.82
C PRO A 22 -5.30 1.81 -19.84
N GLY A 23 -4.18 1.17 -20.17
CA GLY A 23 -2.86 1.82 -20.22
C GLY A 23 -2.14 1.95 -18.88
N TYR A 24 -2.75 1.51 -17.77
CA TYR A 24 -2.07 1.38 -16.48
C TYR A 24 -1.53 -0.03 -16.29
N ASP A 25 -0.24 -0.14 -15.95
CA ASP A 25 0.51 -1.40 -15.81
C ASP A 25 0.19 -2.37 -16.96
N ASN A 26 0.68 -2.05 -18.17
CA ASN A 26 0.54 -2.90 -19.34
C ASN A 26 1.13 -4.29 -19.04
N TYR A 27 0.26 -5.29 -18.92
CA TYR A 27 0.58 -6.71 -18.92
C TYR A 27 0.52 -7.25 -20.35
N ASP A 28 0.96 -8.49 -20.56
CA ASP A 28 0.78 -9.19 -21.84
C ASP A 28 -0.70 -9.26 -22.25
N GLU A 29 -0.97 -9.40 -23.55
CA GLU A 29 -2.33 -9.34 -24.14
C GLU A 29 -3.33 -10.31 -23.49
N ASP A 30 -2.84 -11.44 -22.97
CA ASP A 30 -3.65 -12.48 -22.32
C ASP A 30 -3.95 -12.21 -20.84
N VAL A 31 -3.39 -11.15 -20.24
CA VAL A 31 -3.58 -10.79 -18.84
C VAL A 31 -4.61 -9.65 -18.72
N LYS A 32 -5.67 -9.89 -17.96
CA LYS A 32 -6.69 -8.85 -17.67
C LYS A 32 -6.04 -7.64 -17.01
N HIS A 33 -6.03 -6.49 -17.69
CA HIS A 33 -5.59 -5.22 -17.10
C HIS A 33 -6.53 -4.77 -15.98
N THR A 34 -5.95 -4.37 -14.85
CA THR A 34 -6.72 -3.81 -13.75
C THR A 34 -5.86 -2.99 -12.79
N ALA A 35 -6.46 -1.97 -12.19
CA ALA A 35 -5.89 -1.23 -11.05
C ALA A 35 -5.93 -2.03 -9.73
N GLY A 36 -6.52 -3.22 -9.70
CA GLY A 36 -6.67 -4.04 -8.50
C GLY A 36 -5.39 -4.16 -7.65
N PRO A 37 -4.25 -4.61 -8.21
CA PRO A 37 -3.01 -4.77 -7.44
C PRO A 37 -2.53 -3.48 -6.77
N VAL A 38 -2.62 -2.33 -7.45
CA VAL A 38 -2.19 -1.06 -6.84
C VAL A 38 -3.16 -0.58 -5.76
N LEU A 39 -4.45 -0.90 -5.84
CA LEU A 39 -5.41 -0.62 -4.78
C LEU A 39 -5.16 -1.48 -3.53
N VAL A 40 -4.78 -2.76 -3.71
CA VAL A 40 -4.35 -3.62 -2.60
C VAL A 40 -3.09 -3.05 -1.96
N ARG A 41 -2.10 -2.63 -2.78
CA ARG A 41 -0.89 -1.97 -2.28
C ARG A 41 -1.21 -0.67 -1.54
N LEU A 42 -2.10 0.18 -2.06
CA LEU A 42 -2.52 1.42 -1.38
C LEU A 42 -3.10 1.13 0.01
N ALA A 43 -4.02 0.16 0.10
CA ALA A 43 -4.60 -0.24 1.37
C ALA A 43 -3.57 -0.81 2.36
N TRP A 44 -2.63 -1.64 1.87
CA TRP A 44 -1.51 -2.14 2.66
C TRP A 44 -0.65 -1.00 3.21
N HIS A 45 -0.19 -0.09 2.33
CA HIS A 45 0.69 1.02 2.69
C HIS A 45 0.01 2.03 3.61
N ALA A 46 -1.31 2.25 3.45
CA ALA A 46 -2.08 3.10 4.36
C ALA A 46 -2.09 2.56 5.79
N ALA A 47 -1.98 1.25 5.97
CA ALA A 47 -1.99 0.63 7.29
C ALA A 47 -0.57 0.28 7.83
N GLY A 48 0.38 0.02 6.94
CA GLY A 48 1.69 -0.57 7.27
C GLY A 48 2.64 0.34 8.07
N THR A 49 2.26 1.60 8.29
CA THR A 49 3.04 2.57 9.08
C THR A 49 2.76 2.49 10.59
N TYR A 50 1.84 1.62 11.01
CA TYR A 50 1.43 1.52 12.41
C TYR A 50 2.58 1.11 13.34
N ASP A 51 2.56 1.69 14.52
CA ASP A 51 3.44 1.37 15.64
C ASP A 51 2.60 1.26 16.91
N LYS A 52 2.52 0.04 17.47
CA LYS A 52 1.70 -0.25 18.65
C LYS A 52 2.21 0.39 19.93
N GLU A 53 3.51 0.71 20.02
CA GLU A 53 4.11 1.28 21.23
C GLU A 53 3.80 2.77 21.34
N THR A 54 3.76 3.46 20.19
CA THR A 54 3.46 4.89 20.13
C THR A 54 2.01 5.20 19.76
N ASP A 55 1.23 4.21 19.32
CA ASP A 55 -0.12 4.35 18.77
C ASP A 55 -0.19 5.39 17.64
N THR A 56 0.78 5.35 16.73
CA THR A 56 0.89 6.27 15.58
C THR A 56 0.98 5.52 14.26
N GLY A 57 0.57 6.17 13.17
CA GLY A 57 0.41 5.54 11.85
C GLY A 57 -0.82 4.63 11.82
N GLY A 58 -0.86 3.73 10.83
CA GLY A 58 -2.04 2.89 10.61
C GLY A 58 -3.05 3.53 9.67
N SER A 59 -4.15 2.82 9.44
CA SER A 59 -5.07 3.12 8.33
C SER A 59 -6.00 4.31 8.57
N ASP A 60 -6.01 4.87 9.78
CA ASP A 60 -6.78 6.06 10.11
C ASP A 60 -6.05 7.34 9.65
N GLY A 61 -6.81 8.36 9.23
CA GLY A 61 -6.28 9.69 8.92
C GLY A 61 -5.96 9.97 7.46
N ALA A 62 -5.81 8.94 6.62
CA ALA A 62 -5.42 9.07 5.21
C ALA A 62 -4.18 9.99 5.03
N GLY A 63 -3.15 9.75 5.84
CA GLY A 63 -1.99 10.63 5.95
C GLY A 63 -1.16 10.74 4.66
N MET A 64 -1.23 9.76 3.76
CA MET A 64 -0.64 9.86 2.41
C MET A 64 -1.17 11.05 1.58
N ARG A 65 -2.26 11.74 1.98
CA ARG A 65 -2.67 13.02 1.36
C ARG A 65 -1.67 14.16 1.58
N TYR A 66 -0.79 14.04 2.58
CA TYR A 66 0.23 15.02 2.93
C TYR A 66 1.61 14.56 2.49
N GLU A 67 2.51 15.50 2.22
CA GLU A 67 3.87 15.20 1.76
C GLU A 67 4.68 14.39 2.78
N ALA A 68 4.44 14.61 4.09
CA ALA A 68 5.12 13.90 5.16
C ALA A 68 5.10 12.37 4.97
N GLU A 69 3.95 11.81 4.59
CA GLU A 69 3.77 10.38 4.35
C GLU A 69 3.64 10.02 2.86
N GLY A 70 2.90 10.83 2.08
CA GLY A 70 2.64 10.59 0.66
C GLY A 70 3.89 10.69 -0.21
N GLY A 71 4.89 11.46 0.22
CA GLY A 71 6.19 11.59 -0.44
C GLY A 71 7.27 10.65 0.10
N ASP A 72 6.94 9.73 1.03
CA ASP A 72 7.86 8.65 1.39
C ASP A 72 8.23 7.84 0.13
N PRO A 73 9.52 7.62 -0.17
CA PRO A 73 9.94 6.81 -1.33
C PRO A 73 9.27 5.44 -1.40
N ALA A 74 8.97 4.81 -0.26
CA ALA A 74 8.27 3.52 -0.22
C ALA A 74 6.83 3.61 -0.78
N ASN A 75 6.23 4.81 -0.82
CA ASN A 75 4.90 5.08 -1.37
C ASN A 75 4.92 5.50 -2.85
N ALA A 76 6.08 5.53 -3.50
CA ALA A 76 6.19 5.84 -4.92
C ALA A 76 5.28 4.96 -5.78
N GLY A 77 4.53 5.58 -6.70
CA GLY A 77 3.53 4.94 -7.55
C GLY A 77 2.11 4.96 -6.98
N LEU A 78 1.93 5.14 -5.65
CA LEU A 78 0.59 5.15 -5.04
C LEU A 78 -0.23 6.40 -5.38
N GLN A 79 0.39 7.44 -5.94
CA GLN A 79 -0.34 8.57 -6.52
C GLN A 79 -1.34 8.12 -7.61
N HIS A 80 -1.02 7.08 -8.39
CA HIS A 80 -1.93 6.55 -9.42
C HIS A 80 -3.19 5.97 -8.77
N ALA A 81 -3.04 5.10 -7.78
CA ALA A 81 -4.16 4.51 -7.03
C ALA A 81 -5.06 5.59 -6.38
N ARG A 82 -4.45 6.64 -5.79
CA ARG A 82 -5.19 7.76 -5.20
C ARG A 82 -5.98 8.52 -6.27
N VAL A 83 -5.36 8.85 -7.40
CA VAL A 83 -6.01 9.52 -8.53
C VAL A 83 -7.18 8.71 -9.10
N PHE A 84 -7.02 7.38 -9.24
CA PHE A 84 -8.09 6.50 -9.72
C PHE A 84 -9.32 6.48 -8.79
N LEU A 85 -9.13 6.77 -7.51
CA LEU A 85 -10.21 6.83 -6.52
C LEU A 85 -10.86 8.21 -6.41
N GLU A 86 -10.30 9.28 -6.98
CA GLU A 86 -10.91 10.62 -6.94
C GLU A 86 -12.31 10.69 -7.58
N PRO A 87 -12.59 10.04 -8.73
CA PRO A 87 -13.94 9.96 -9.26
C PRO A 87 -14.94 9.31 -8.29
N VAL A 88 -14.51 8.26 -7.57
CA VAL A 88 -15.33 7.60 -6.53
C VAL A 88 -15.56 8.56 -5.36
N LYS A 89 -14.53 9.25 -4.89
CA LYS A 89 -14.65 10.26 -3.83
C LYS A 89 -15.59 11.40 -4.23
N LYS A 90 -15.56 11.84 -5.49
CA LYS A 90 -16.47 12.87 -6.02
C LYS A 90 -17.93 12.41 -6.05
N GLU A 91 -18.18 11.14 -6.39
CA GLU A 91 -19.52 10.52 -6.38
C GLU A 91 -20.05 10.29 -4.95
N HIS A 92 -19.14 10.02 -4.02
CA HIS A 92 -19.42 9.74 -2.62
C HIS A 92 -18.69 10.74 -1.69
N PRO A 93 -19.06 12.04 -1.68
CA PRO A 93 -18.31 13.04 -0.93
C PRO A 93 -18.32 12.80 0.60
N TRP A 94 -19.25 11.99 1.10
CA TRP A 94 -19.41 11.64 2.51
C TRP A 94 -18.39 10.61 3.03
N ILE A 95 -17.84 9.73 2.17
CA ILE A 95 -16.87 8.72 2.63
C ILE A 95 -15.51 9.38 2.89
N THR A 96 -14.83 9.03 3.96
CA THR A 96 -13.47 9.52 4.21
C THR A 96 -12.48 8.91 3.21
N TYR A 97 -11.37 9.57 2.93
CA TYR A 97 -10.30 8.97 2.13
C TYR A 97 -9.76 7.71 2.80
N ALA A 98 -9.67 7.71 4.14
CA ALA A 98 -9.20 6.56 4.91
C ALA A 98 -10.10 5.32 4.74
N ASP A 99 -11.42 5.48 4.81
CA ASP A 99 -12.35 4.39 4.49
C ASP A 99 -12.29 4.01 3.02
N LEU A 100 -12.24 4.98 2.10
CA LEU A 100 -12.22 4.71 0.66
C LEU A 100 -11.01 3.88 0.24
N TRP A 101 -9.80 4.23 0.70
CA TRP A 101 -8.58 3.53 0.32
C TRP A 101 -8.54 2.10 0.85
N THR A 102 -8.95 1.88 2.10
CA THR A 102 -8.98 0.55 2.69
C THR A 102 -10.09 -0.33 2.09
N LEU A 103 -11.27 0.24 1.84
CA LEU A 103 -12.36 -0.45 1.15
C LEU A 103 -11.97 -0.83 -0.28
N ALA A 104 -11.27 0.05 -0.98
CA ALA A 104 -10.79 -0.21 -2.34
C ALA A 104 -9.85 -1.42 -2.41
N GLY A 105 -8.96 -1.60 -1.42
CA GLY A 105 -8.13 -2.80 -1.32
C GLY A 105 -8.96 -4.08 -1.13
N VAL A 106 -9.97 -4.04 -0.28
CA VAL A 106 -10.86 -5.20 -0.01
C VAL A 106 -11.69 -5.57 -1.23
N VAL A 107 -12.26 -4.59 -1.91
CA VAL A 107 -12.97 -4.80 -3.19
C VAL A 107 -12.02 -5.38 -4.23
N ALA A 108 -10.82 -4.83 -4.36
CA ALA A 108 -9.82 -5.32 -5.32
C ALA A 108 -9.43 -6.79 -5.07
N VAL A 109 -9.18 -7.19 -3.82
CA VAL A 109 -8.92 -8.60 -3.46
C VAL A 109 -10.05 -9.50 -3.96
N LYS A 110 -11.31 -9.14 -3.66
CA LYS A 110 -12.48 -9.93 -4.04
C LYS A 110 -12.66 -10.01 -5.56
N GLU A 111 -12.54 -8.91 -6.27
CA GLU A 111 -12.73 -8.84 -7.73
C GLU A 111 -11.62 -9.55 -8.52
N MET A 112 -10.44 -9.74 -7.91
CA MET A 112 -9.36 -10.58 -8.45
C MET A 112 -9.49 -12.06 -8.06
N GLY A 113 -10.58 -12.47 -7.41
CA GLY A 113 -10.86 -13.86 -7.04
C GLY A 113 -10.25 -14.31 -5.70
N GLY A 114 -9.87 -13.35 -4.86
CA GLY A 114 -9.34 -13.60 -3.52
C GLY A 114 -10.44 -13.85 -2.48
N PRO A 115 -10.06 -14.06 -1.22
CA PRO A 115 -11.01 -14.31 -0.15
C PRO A 115 -11.85 -13.08 0.20
N GLN A 116 -12.99 -13.32 0.85
CA GLN A 116 -13.77 -12.25 1.47
C GLN A 116 -13.05 -11.75 2.72
N VAL A 117 -12.53 -10.53 2.66
CA VAL A 117 -11.90 -9.86 3.81
C VAL A 117 -12.98 -9.17 4.64
N HIS A 118 -12.94 -9.33 5.95
CA HIS A 118 -13.81 -8.58 6.85
C HIS A 118 -13.33 -7.13 6.95
N TRP A 119 -14.23 -6.18 6.72
CA TRP A 119 -13.92 -4.75 6.74
C TRP A 119 -15.00 -3.98 7.47
N LYS A 120 -14.60 -2.93 8.21
CA LYS A 120 -15.51 -2.07 8.97
C LYS A 120 -15.28 -0.61 8.62
N PRO A 121 -16.33 0.18 8.34
CA PRO A 121 -16.23 1.62 8.12
C PRO A 121 -15.95 2.37 9.42
N GLY A 122 -15.58 3.64 9.34
CA GLY A 122 -15.49 4.54 10.49
C GLY A 122 -14.12 5.17 10.71
N ARG A 123 -13.22 5.07 9.72
CA ARG A 123 -11.96 5.83 9.73
C ARG A 123 -12.24 7.30 9.47
N THR A 124 -11.45 8.16 10.09
CA THR A 124 -11.47 9.61 9.92
C THR A 124 -10.34 10.07 9.02
N ASP A 125 -10.46 11.26 8.44
CA ASP A 125 -9.37 11.90 7.72
C ASP A 125 -8.68 12.91 8.64
N PHE A 126 -7.35 12.97 8.64
CA PHE A 126 -6.62 14.05 9.30
C PHE A 126 -6.94 15.40 8.64
N MET A 127 -6.83 16.47 9.42
CA MET A 127 -7.03 17.83 8.93
C MET A 127 -5.72 18.43 8.41
N ASP A 128 -4.60 18.07 9.02
CA ASP A 128 -3.23 18.44 8.68
C ASP A 128 -2.28 17.24 8.83
N ASP A 129 -0.97 17.47 8.68
CA ASP A 129 0.07 16.45 8.74
C ASP A 129 0.66 16.24 10.15
N SER A 130 0.13 16.91 11.18
CA SER A 130 0.67 16.83 12.57
C SER A 130 0.63 15.42 13.17
N LYS A 131 -0.20 14.54 12.61
CA LYS A 131 -0.37 13.14 13.03
C LYS A 131 0.21 12.13 12.03
N CYS A 132 0.81 12.59 10.93
CA CYS A 132 1.48 11.69 10.01
C CYS A 132 2.65 10.99 10.71
N PRO A 133 2.80 9.66 10.54
CA PRO A 133 3.94 8.94 11.10
C PRO A 133 5.24 9.38 10.42
N PRO A 134 6.40 9.20 11.08
CA PRO A 134 7.69 9.38 10.42
C PRO A 134 7.87 8.38 9.26
N ARG A 135 8.63 8.80 8.25
CA ARG A 135 9.01 7.98 7.09
C ARG A 135 9.84 6.76 7.50
N GLY A 136 9.89 5.75 6.62
CA GLY A 136 10.74 4.57 6.79
C GLY A 136 10.18 3.49 7.73
N ARG A 137 8.87 3.54 8.02
CA ARG A 137 8.19 2.50 8.81
C ARG A 137 7.75 1.28 8.01
N LEU A 138 7.78 1.37 6.68
CA LEU A 138 7.39 0.28 5.76
C LEU A 138 8.54 -0.71 5.54
N PRO A 139 8.26 -1.97 5.16
CA PRO A 139 9.29 -2.96 4.89
C PRO A 139 10.24 -2.54 3.76
N ASP A 140 11.52 -2.88 3.91
CA ASP A 140 12.56 -2.68 2.89
C ASP A 140 12.76 -4.02 2.18
N ALA A 141 12.53 -4.02 0.87
CA ALA A 141 12.60 -5.21 0.01
C ALA A 141 14.01 -5.82 -0.07
N SER A 142 15.05 -5.05 0.24
CA SER A 142 16.45 -5.49 0.16
C SER A 142 16.91 -6.28 1.39
N LEU A 143 16.15 -6.23 2.48
CA LEU A 143 16.49 -6.87 3.75
C LEU A 143 15.83 -8.26 3.91
N ALA A 144 16.22 -8.97 4.97
CA ALA A 144 15.82 -10.36 5.19
C ALA A 144 14.79 -10.52 6.32
N HIS A 145 14.66 -11.75 6.85
CA HIS A 145 13.64 -12.16 7.80
C HIS A 145 13.66 -11.37 9.11
N ASP A 146 14.84 -10.99 9.62
CA ASP A 146 14.93 -10.17 10.84
C ASP A 146 14.28 -8.79 10.67
N HIS A 147 14.45 -8.17 9.51
CA HIS A 147 13.78 -6.90 9.18
C HIS A 147 12.27 -7.08 9.06
N LEU A 148 11.82 -8.16 8.40
CA LEU A 148 10.39 -8.48 8.33
C LEU A 148 9.79 -8.61 9.74
N ARG A 149 10.45 -9.36 10.64
CA ARG A 149 10.00 -9.46 12.04
C ARG A 149 10.03 -8.12 12.75
N GLN A 150 11.10 -7.33 12.60
CA GLN A 150 11.19 -6.00 13.21
C GLN A 150 10.00 -5.11 12.82
N VAL A 151 9.66 -5.04 11.53
CA VAL A 151 8.57 -4.20 11.03
C VAL A 151 7.21 -4.75 11.45
N PHE A 152 6.98 -6.05 11.28
CA PHE A 152 5.66 -6.64 11.50
C PHE A 152 5.35 -6.90 12.97
N TYR A 153 6.34 -7.21 13.81
CA TYR A 153 6.13 -7.37 15.25
C TYR A 153 5.84 -6.04 15.93
N ARG A 154 6.38 -4.92 15.40
CA ARG A 154 6.00 -3.55 15.79
C ARG A 154 4.51 -3.29 15.52
N MET A 155 3.97 -3.85 14.45
CA MET A 155 2.55 -3.78 14.11
C MET A 155 1.68 -4.82 14.84
N GLY A 156 2.29 -5.74 15.60
CA GLY A 156 1.58 -6.78 16.35
C GLY A 156 1.26 -8.04 15.56
N PHE A 157 1.94 -8.31 14.45
CA PHE A 157 1.82 -9.56 13.71
C PHE A 157 2.79 -10.64 14.18
N ASN A 158 2.48 -11.90 13.90
CA ASN A 158 3.36 -13.05 14.10
C ASN A 158 3.89 -13.59 12.75
N ASP A 159 4.79 -14.59 12.81
CA ASP A 159 5.40 -15.18 11.61
C ASP A 159 4.38 -15.74 10.59
N ARG A 160 3.30 -16.38 11.04
CA ARG A 160 2.24 -16.91 10.16
C ARG A 160 1.56 -15.79 9.39
N GLU A 161 1.23 -14.71 10.09
CA GLU A 161 0.55 -13.55 9.50
C GLU A 161 1.47 -12.78 8.55
N ILE A 162 2.78 -12.69 8.86
CA ILE A 162 3.78 -12.11 7.95
C ILE A 162 3.76 -12.86 6.62
N VAL A 163 3.92 -14.20 6.67
CA VAL A 163 3.93 -15.03 5.46
C VAL A 163 2.60 -14.94 4.71
N ALA A 164 1.47 -14.94 5.43
CA ALA A 164 0.15 -14.79 4.81
C ALA A 164 0.04 -13.47 4.03
N LEU A 165 0.41 -12.35 4.65
CA LEU A 165 0.36 -11.02 4.02
C LEU A 165 1.33 -10.90 2.84
N SER A 166 2.53 -11.48 2.93
CA SER A 166 3.46 -11.57 1.79
C SER A 166 2.86 -12.30 0.58
N GLY A 167 1.88 -13.17 0.80
CA GLY A 167 1.13 -13.83 -0.29
C GLY A 167 0.44 -12.85 -1.24
N ALA A 168 0.18 -11.60 -0.84
CA ALA A 168 -0.32 -10.55 -1.76
C ALA A 168 0.63 -10.26 -2.93
N HIS A 169 1.92 -10.60 -2.83
CA HIS A 169 2.86 -10.54 -3.95
C HIS A 169 2.51 -11.52 -5.09
N ASN A 170 1.45 -12.32 -4.98
CA ASN A 170 0.84 -12.95 -6.16
C ASN A 170 0.14 -11.95 -7.10
N LEU A 171 -0.02 -10.69 -6.68
CA LEU A 171 -0.67 -9.63 -7.45
C LEU A 171 0.31 -8.57 -7.93
N GLY A 172 0.10 -8.08 -9.14
CA GLY A 172 0.81 -6.97 -9.74
C GLY A 172 2.26 -7.29 -10.09
N LYS A 173 3.06 -6.23 -10.20
CA LYS A 173 4.48 -6.29 -10.55
C LYS A 173 5.27 -5.13 -9.94
N CYS A 174 6.57 -5.35 -9.79
CA CYS A 174 7.52 -4.27 -9.50
C CYS A 174 7.79 -3.43 -10.74
N HIS A 175 8.15 -2.16 -10.51
CA HIS A 175 8.47 -1.19 -11.56
C HIS A 175 9.74 -0.41 -11.20
N THR A 176 10.67 -0.34 -12.14
CA THR A 176 11.97 0.34 -11.95
C THR A 176 11.82 1.80 -11.54
N ASP A 177 10.87 2.54 -12.11
CA ASP A 177 10.61 3.96 -11.83
C ASP A 177 9.95 4.22 -10.47
N ARG A 178 9.43 3.17 -9.79
CA ARG A 178 8.76 3.27 -8.49
C ARG A 178 9.64 2.75 -7.36
N SER A 179 10.11 1.52 -7.50
CA SER A 179 10.80 0.79 -6.43
C SER A 179 12.25 0.44 -6.77
N GLY A 180 12.68 0.69 -8.00
CA GLY A 180 13.96 0.20 -8.53
C GLY A 180 13.92 -1.26 -9.00
N TYR A 181 13.02 -2.10 -8.47
CA TYR A 181 12.79 -3.50 -8.87
C TYR A 181 11.90 -3.61 -10.12
N GLU A 182 11.97 -4.72 -10.86
CA GLU A 182 11.21 -4.90 -12.11
C GLU A 182 10.63 -6.30 -12.26
N GLY A 183 9.38 -6.37 -12.72
CA GLY A 183 8.74 -7.60 -13.19
C GLY A 183 7.69 -8.16 -12.24
N PRO A 184 6.84 -9.09 -12.72
CA PRO A 184 5.83 -9.74 -11.91
C PRO A 184 6.41 -10.91 -11.10
N TRP A 185 5.74 -11.26 -10.00
CA TRP A 185 6.07 -12.46 -9.22
C TRP A 185 5.50 -13.75 -9.81
N VAL A 186 4.40 -13.64 -10.58
CA VAL A 186 3.65 -14.76 -11.16
C VAL A 186 3.14 -14.39 -12.55
N ASN A 187 2.89 -15.39 -13.40
CA ASN A 187 2.42 -15.18 -14.79
C ASN A 187 1.03 -14.52 -14.89
N ASN A 188 0.16 -14.73 -13.88
CA ASN A 188 -1.20 -14.17 -13.87
C ASN A 188 -1.35 -13.17 -12.71
N PRO A 189 -0.69 -11.99 -12.77
CA PRO A 189 -0.58 -11.06 -11.65
C PRO A 189 -1.88 -10.32 -11.32
N THR A 190 -2.97 -10.58 -12.03
CA THR A 190 -4.28 -9.95 -11.78
C THR A 190 -5.33 -10.93 -11.26
N ARG A 191 -4.90 -12.13 -10.85
CA ARG A 191 -5.73 -13.15 -10.22
C ARG A 191 -5.15 -13.58 -8.88
N PHE A 192 -5.91 -13.35 -7.82
CA PHE A 192 -5.53 -13.77 -6.48
C PHE A 192 -5.47 -15.31 -6.39
N SER A 193 -4.29 -15.84 -6.05
CA SER A 193 -4.05 -17.29 -5.96
C SER A 193 -2.86 -17.62 -5.07
N ASN A 194 -2.67 -18.90 -4.74
CA ASN A 194 -1.48 -19.37 -4.02
C ASN A 194 -0.27 -19.68 -4.94
N GLN A 195 -0.32 -19.22 -6.20
CA GLN A 195 0.74 -19.49 -7.18
C GLN A 195 2.09 -18.92 -6.74
N TYR A 196 2.09 -17.76 -6.07
CA TYR A 196 3.31 -17.15 -5.50
C TYR A 196 4.09 -18.14 -4.62
N PHE A 197 3.43 -18.78 -3.64
CA PHE A 197 4.10 -19.75 -2.76
C PHE A 197 4.58 -21.00 -3.52
N LYS A 198 3.77 -21.49 -4.46
CA LYS A 198 4.14 -22.64 -5.32
C LYS A 198 5.41 -22.37 -6.11
N LEU A 199 5.48 -21.21 -6.77
CA LEU A 199 6.65 -20.83 -7.58
C LEU A 199 7.88 -20.52 -6.73
N LEU A 200 7.68 -19.85 -5.59
CA LEU A 200 8.74 -19.50 -4.66
C LEU A 200 9.54 -20.73 -4.17
N LYS A 201 8.87 -21.89 -4.02
CA LYS A 201 9.49 -23.17 -3.66
C LYS A 201 9.96 -24.00 -4.85
N LYS A 202 9.15 -24.07 -5.91
CA LYS A 202 9.38 -25.01 -7.02
C LYS A 202 10.50 -24.58 -7.96
N LEU A 203 10.70 -23.27 -8.11
CA LEU A 203 11.66 -22.75 -9.08
C LEU A 203 13.03 -22.48 -8.46
N GLU A 204 14.05 -22.63 -9.30
CA GLU A 204 15.39 -22.15 -9.00
C GLU A 204 15.46 -20.65 -9.32
N TRP A 205 15.73 -19.84 -8.30
CA TRP A 205 15.79 -18.38 -8.41
C TRP A 205 17.23 -17.91 -8.46
N LYS A 206 17.63 -17.24 -9.55
CA LYS A 206 19.01 -16.79 -9.77
C LYS A 206 19.11 -15.28 -9.59
N PRO A 207 20.18 -14.75 -8.98
CA PRO A 207 20.39 -13.31 -8.94
C PRO A 207 20.39 -12.69 -10.35
N LYS A 208 19.57 -11.66 -10.55
CA LYS A 208 19.50 -10.91 -11.82
C LYS A 208 20.78 -10.11 -12.01
N LYS A 209 21.35 -10.15 -13.21
CA LYS A 209 22.52 -9.35 -13.59
C LYS A 209 22.06 -8.10 -14.35
N TRP A 210 22.01 -6.97 -13.67
CA TRP A 210 21.43 -5.72 -14.20
C TRP A 210 21.85 -4.51 -13.35
N GLY A 211 21.40 -3.30 -13.73
CA GLY A 211 21.75 -2.04 -13.05
C GLY A 211 20.85 -1.65 -11.86
N GLY A 212 19.82 -2.46 -11.56
CA GLY A 212 18.92 -2.23 -10.43
C GLY A 212 19.37 -2.93 -9.13
N PRO A 213 18.55 -2.87 -8.06
CA PRO A 213 18.82 -3.56 -6.81
C PRO A 213 18.87 -5.09 -6.99
N LEU A 214 19.43 -5.79 -6.00
CA LEU A 214 19.44 -7.25 -6.01
C LEU A 214 18.00 -7.78 -6.04
N GLN A 215 17.66 -8.43 -7.14
CA GLN A 215 16.45 -9.24 -7.28
C GLN A 215 16.82 -10.59 -7.86
N PHE A 216 15.94 -11.57 -7.69
CA PHE A 216 16.11 -12.89 -8.25
C PHE A 216 15.14 -13.07 -9.40
N VAL A 217 15.52 -13.86 -10.40
CA VAL A 217 14.72 -14.12 -11.59
C VAL A 217 14.66 -15.61 -11.92
N ASN A 218 13.60 -15.98 -12.62
CA ASN A 218 13.44 -17.26 -13.29
C ASN A 218 12.66 -17.03 -14.60
N SER A 219 13.06 -17.70 -15.68
CA SER A 219 12.45 -17.56 -17.02
C SER A 219 12.01 -18.90 -17.60
N ASP A 220 11.87 -19.93 -16.78
CA ASP A 220 11.59 -21.31 -17.24
C ASP A 220 10.20 -21.43 -17.90
N PHE A 221 9.31 -20.48 -17.65
CA PHE A 221 7.94 -20.44 -18.18
C PHE A 221 7.71 -19.31 -19.21
N GLY A 222 8.77 -18.88 -19.90
CA GLY A 222 8.70 -17.88 -20.97
C GLY A 222 8.87 -16.45 -20.47
N GLU A 223 7.89 -15.92 -19.73
CA GLU A 223 8.00 -14.60 -19.11
C GLU A 223 9.00 -14.63 -17.93
N GLU A 224 9.86 -13.61 -17.82
CA GLU A 224 10.78 -13.48 -16.69
C GLU A 224 10.00 -13.08 -15.44
N LEU A 225 9.89 -14.02 -14.50
CA LEU A 225 9.37 -13.76 -13.16
C LEU A 225 10.47 -13.29 -12.24
N MET A 226 10.09 -12.61 -11.16
CA MET A 226 11.03 -12.11 -10.15
C MET A 226 10.65 -12.46 -8.71
N MET A 227 11.65 -12.46 -7.83
CA MET A 227 11.48 -12.47 -6.36
C MET A 227 12.40 -11.43 -5.71
N LEU A 228 11.89 -10.75 -4.67
CA LEU A 228 12.65 -9.83 -3.84
C LEU A 228 13.55 -10.59 -2.85
N PRO A 229 14.60 -9.98 -2.30
CA PRO A 229 15.34 -10.53 -1.16
C PRO A 229 14.43 -10.91 0.03
N THR A 230 13.43 -10.08 0.34
CA THR A 230 12.40 -10.39 1.35
C THR A 230 11.57 -11.63 1.00
N ASP A 231 11.19 -11.84 -0.26
CA ASP A 231 10.47 -13.04 -0.71
C ASP A 231 11.34 -14.30 -0.52
N ARG A 232 12.63 -14.22 -0.90
CA ARG A 232 13.58 -15.33 -0.70
C ARG A 232 13.81 -15.62 0.78
N ALA A 233 13.74 -14.61 1.65
CA ALA A 233 13.87 -14.81 3.10
C ALA A 233 12.75 -15.68 3.68
N LEU A 234 11.55 -15.71 3.07
CA LEU A 234 10.44 -16.54 3.53
C LEU A 234 10.71 -18.05 3.40
N VAL A 235 11.55 -18.46 2.44
CA VAL A 235 11.91 -19.88 2.25
C VAL A 235 13.14 -20.26 3.06
N SER A 236 14.08 -19.32 3.23
CA SER A 236 15.35 -19.56 3.92
C SER A 236 15.21 -19.61 5.44
N ASP A 237 14.25 -18.88 6.02
CA ASP A 237 13.97 -18.92 7.45
C ASP A 237 13.06 -20.12 7.81
N PRO A 238 13.46 -21.02 8.74
CA PRO A 238 12.68 -22.21 9.06
C PRO A 238 11.25 -21.94 9.57
N SER A 239 11.05 -20.86 10.34
CA SER A 239 9.74 -20.54 10.92
C SER A 239 8.79 -19.98 9.86
N PHE A 240 9.30 -19.22 8.89
CA PHE A 240 8.52 -18.79 7.73
C PHE A 240 8.28 -19.92 6.73
N SER A 241 9.30 -20.74 6.45
CA SER A 241 9.27 -21.75 5.38
C SER A 241 8.15 -22.78 5.58
N GLN A 242 7.87 -23.18 6.84
CA GLN A 242 6.74 -24.06 7.14
C GLN A 242 5.36 -23.49 6.73
N TRP A 243 5.18 -22.17 6.76
CA TRP A 243 3.94 -21.53 6.33
C TRP A 243 3.90 -21.37 4.82
N VAL A 244 5.05 -21.08 4.20
CA VAL A 244 5.17 -21.11 2.73
C VAL A 244 4.76 -22.48 2.18
N ASP A 245 5.23 -23.56 2.80
CA ASP A 245 4.90 -24.94 2.41
C ASP A 245 3.39 -25.21 2.55
N LYS A 246 2.81 -24.88 3.71
CA LYS A 246 1.37 -25.03 3.94
C LYS A 246 0.53 -24.24 2.94
N TYR A 247 0.88 -22.99 2.64
CA TYR A 247 0.12 -22.16 1.71
C TYR A 247 0.32 -22.56 0.24
N ALA A 248 1.47 -23.14 -0.11
CA ALA A 248 1.69 -23.71 -1.43
C ALA A 248 0.80 -24.95 -1.68
N GLU A 249 0.61 -25.78 -0.65
CA GLU A 249 -0.20 -27.00 -0.70
C GLU A 249 -1.71 -26.72 -0.55
N ASP A 250 -2.08 -25.85 0.39
CA ASP A 250 -3.47 -25.57 0.76
C ASP A 250 -3.83 -24.10 0.46
N ARG A 251 -4.56 -23.92 -0.64
CA ARG A 251 -5.06 -22.59 -1.06
C ARG A 251 -6.08 -22.04 -0.06
N ASP A 252 -6.94 -22.87 0.50
CA ASP A 252 -8.05 -22.40 1.32
C ASP A 252 -7.55 -21.96 2.70
N LEU A 253 -6.55 -22.66 3.25
CA LEU A 253 -5.81 -22.20 4.42
C LEU A 253 -5.14 -20.84 4.18
N PHE A 254 -4.43 -20.68 3.06
CA PHE A 254 -3.84 -19.38 2.69
C PHE A 254 -4.90 -18.28 2.61
N PHE A 255 -6.02 -18.56 1.94
CA PHE A 255 -7.09 -17.58 1.75
C PHE A 255 -7.71 -17.16 3.08
N SER A 256 -7.96 -18.11 3.99
CA SER A 256 -8.46 -17.81 5.33
C SER A 256 -7.48 -16.94 6.12
N ASP A 257 -6.21 -17.33 6.17
CA ASP A 257 -5.19 -16.63 6.96
C ASP A 257 -4.89 -15.24 6.39
N PHE A 258 -4.86 -15.10 5.06
CA PHE A 258 -4.73 -13.81 4.41
C PHE A 258 -5.91 -12.90 4.74
N ALA A 259 -7.15 -13.40 4.70
CA ALA A 259 -8.32 -12.60 5.02
C ALA A 259 -8.29 -12.07 6.46
N ASP A 260 -7.93 -12.93 7.42
CA ASP A 260 -7.82 -12.56 8.82
C ASP A 260 -6.67 -11.55 9.06
N ALA A 261 -5.49 -11.83 8.50
CA ALA A 261 -4.32 -10.95 8.65
C ALA A 261 -4.52 -9.59 7.96
N PHE A 262 -5.11 -9.56 6.77
CA PHE A 262 -5.40 -8.32 6.05
C PHE A 262 -6.54 -7.55 6.73
N SER A 263 -7.56 -8.22 7.26
CA SER A 263 -8.59 -7.58 8.10
C SER A 263 -7.97 -6.90 9.33
N LYS A 264 -7.12 -7.63 10.07
CA LYS A 264 -6.37 -7.11 11.23
C LYS A 264 -5.52 -5.90 10.84
N LEU A 265 -4.79 -5.97 9.74
CA LEU A 265 -3.99 -4.87 9.22
C LEU A 265 -4.83 -3.62 9.01
N LEU A 266 -5.97 -3.74 8.33
CA LEU A 266 -6.83 -2.60 8.04
C LEU A 266 -7.45 -2.00 9.29
N GLU A 267 -7.47 -2.69 10.44
CA GLU A 267 -7.95 -2.14 11.70
C GLU A 267 -6.85 -1.46 12.55
N LEU A 268 -5.58 -1.52 12.13
CA LEU A 268 -4.49 -0.84 12.85
C LEU A 268 -4.67 0.68 12.81
N GLY A 269 -4.51 1.32 13.97
CA GLY A 269 -4.67 2.76 14.17
C GLY A 269 -6.12 3.25 14.24
N VAL A 270 -7.12 2.36 14.13
CA VAL A 270 -8.53 2.77 14.13
C VAL A 270 -9.12 2.69 15.54
N LYS A 271 -9.63 3.83 16.05
CA LYS A 271 -10.31 3.89 17.34
C LYS A 271 -11.79 3.55 17.17
N ARG A 272 -12.24 2.52 17.90
CA ARG A 272 -13.61 2.01 17.84
C ARG A 272 -14.33 2.35 19.15
N ASP A 273 -14.82 3.57 19.28
CA ASP A 273 -15.63 3.95 20.45
C ASP A 273 -17.11 3.92 20.04
N GLN A 274 -18.02 3.52 20.94
CA GLN A 274 -19.46 3.49 20.66
C GLN A 274 -20.08 4.87 20.30
N HIS A 275 -19.31 5.97 20.40
CA HIS A 275 -19.80 7.35 20.25
C HIS A 275 -18.95 8.25 19.34
N SER A 276 -17.93 7.74 18.64
CA SER A 276 -16.90 8.58 18.00
C SER A 276 -16.97 8.69 16.47
N TYR A 277 -17.98 8.14 15.80
CA TYR A 277 -18.19 8.43 14.38
C TYR A 277 -18.52 9.93 14.20
N LYS A 278 -17.54 10.70 13.73
CA LYS A 278 -17.75 12.06 13.21
C LYS A 278 -17.48 12.03 11.71
N PRO A 279 -18.49 12.28 10.85
CA PRO A 279 -18.27 12.37 9.41
C PRO A 279 -17.19 13.41 9.11
N ALA A 280 -16.43 13.19 8.04
CA ALA A 280 -15.39 14.14 7.61
C ALA A 280 -15.97 15.54 7.46
N GLY A 281 -15.40 16.51 8.18
CA GLY A 281 -15.68 17.92 7.96
C GLY A 281 -15.32 18.29 6.51
N LYS A 282 -16.20 19.05 5.85
CA LYS A 282 -15.92 19.58 4.50
C LYS A 282 -14.58 20.30 4.50
N LYS A 283 -13.66 19.88 3.63
CA LYS A 283 -12.49 20.70 3.29
C LYS A 283 -13.00 21.97 2.62
N SER A 284 -12.52 23.13 3.06
CA SER A 284 -12.81 24.41 2.41
C SER A 284 -12.35 24.37 0.95
N ASP A 285 -13.19 24.82 0.03
CA ASP A 285 -12.85 24.99 -1.40
C ASP A 285 -11.92 26.19 -1.65
N GLN A 286 -11.55 26.93 -0.59
CA GLN A 286 -10.60 28.03 -0.65
C GLN A 286 -9.17 27.49 -0.48
N PRO A 287 -8.20 27.87 -1.34
CA PRO A 287 -6.79 27.71 -1.03
C PRO A 287 -6.49 28.28 0.35
N GLY A 288 -5.77 27.54 1.18
CA GLY A 288 -5.32 28.05 2.48
C GLY A 288 -4.56 29.36 2.26
N ALA A 289 -4.96 30.43 2.94
CA ALA A 289 -4.21 31.68 2.91
C ALA A 289 -2.77 31.40 3.36
N PRO A 290 -1.75 32.01 2.73
CA PRO A 290 -0.40 31.89 3.24
C PRO A 290 -0.40 32.36 4.70
N GLY A 291 0.04 31.47 5.59
CA GLY A 291 0.12 31.79 7.01
C GLY A 291 0.93 33.07 7.19
N SER A 292 0.42 33.99 8.02
CA SER A 292 1.18 35.16 8.42
C SER A 292 2.42 34.69 9.18
N SER A 293 3.55 34.62 8.50
CA SER A 293 4.85 34.52 9.17
C SER A 293 5.00 35.80 10.00
N GLY A 294 4.92 35.66 11.32
CA GLY A 294 5.47 36.67 12.22
C GLY A 294 6.89 36.98 11.78
N GLN A 295 7.22 38.27 11.72
CA GLN A 295 8.60 38.71 11.63
C GLN A 295 9.36 38.03 12.79
N ASP A 296 10.53 37.46 12.49
CA ASP A 296 11.44 36.74 13.40
C ASP A 296 11.38 35.20 13.36
N ALA A 297 11.50 34.60 12.18
CA ALA A 297 11.99 33.23 12.03
C ALA A 297 12.64 32.99 10.65
N GLU A 298 13.76 33.66 10.37
CA GLU A 298 14.67 33.21 9.31
C GLU A 298 15.62 32.14 9.88
N ALA A 299 15.63 30.96 9.27
CA ALA A 299 16.64 29.94 9.53
C ALA A 299 18.02 30.41 9.00
N GLU A 300 19.05 30.32 9.84
CA GLU A 300 20.41 30.83 9.60
C GLU A 300 21.19 30.33 8.36
N PRO A 301 20.87 29.24 7.62
CA PRO A 301 21.70 28.88 6.46
C PRO A 301 21.45 29.75 5.21
N VAL A 302 20.40 30.59 5.16
CA VAL A 302 20.02 31.33 3.94
C VAL A 302 20.54 32.79 3.93
N ARG A 303 21.18 33.27 5.00
CA ARG A 303 21.75 34.63 5.04
C ARG A 303 23.07 34.81 4.29
N ARG A 304 23.78 33.74 3.92
CA ARG A 304 25.09 33.85 3.24
C ARG A 304 25.03 33.80 1.71
N GLY A 305 23.87 33.53 1.11
CA GLY A 305 23.73 33.44 -0.36
C GLY A 305 23.44 34.77 -1.07
N ASN A 306 22.77 35.71 -0.41
CA ASN A 306 22.17 36.88 -1.09
C ASN A 306 22.97 38.19 -0.99
N ILE A 307 24.18 38.17 -0.42
CA ILE A 307 25.10 39.33 -0.44
C ILE A 307 25.99 39.31 -1.69
N ALA A 308 26.05 38.21 -2.46
CA ALA A 308 27.00 38.03 -3.55
C ALA A 308 26.51 38.47 -4.95
N THR A 309 25.24 38.83 -5.14
CA THR A 309 24.74 39.24 -6.47
C THR A 309 23.98 40.55 -6.40
N GLY A 310 24.71 41.65 -6.30
CA GLY A 310 24.14 42.99 -6.44
C GLY A 310 23.59 43.20 -7.85
N LYS A 311 22.27 43.35 -7.98
CA LYS A 311 21.65 44.12 -9.06
C LYS A 311 20.45 44.91 -8.54
N THR A 312 20.53 46.19 -8.88
CA THR A 312 19.78 47.33 -8.39
C THR A 312 18.39 47.43 -9.01
N LYS A 313 17.47 48.01 -8.24
CA LYS A 313 16.10 48.43 -8.54
C LYS A 313 15.90 49.06 -9.93
N LEU A 314 14.75 48.75 -10.54
CA LEU A 314 13.70 49.71 -10.88
C LEU A 314 12.37 49.17 -10.36
#